data_AF-A0A519I8S2-F1
#
_entry.id   AF-A0A519I8S2-F1
#
_cell.length_a   1.000
_cell.length_b   1.000
_cell.length_c   1.000
_cell.angle_alpha   90.00
_cell.angle_beta   90.00
_cell.angle_gamma   90.00
#
_symmetry.space_group_name_H-M   'P 1'
#
loop_
_entity.id
_entity.type
_entity.pdbx_description
1 polymer ?
#
loop_
_entity_poly.entity_id
_entity_poly.type
_entity_poly.pdbx_seq_one_letter_code
_entity_poly.pdbx_strand_id
1 'polypeptide(L)'
;MPRLDLSPRRGMARVAAGMLVGTLVACVGAKRYYLNEELRRREGSSFLAVAPGPWPEVPVVIENGTRVPDDLVLTTLTSLMGLPGAADACDPLTGRPRADATEYCVALYRTPEDWRVSWPVRNVLDVSKACWPPFGGVDDADFGDDLPVFGYAHNHPCGAGASSQDLESWPRLKAGEEGWVLVAYAATPSGRLARDSRGEPIPAWGWLATGHRDAPRFYKWNQAGAVFRWMGRESGWTFQATCRPASSNILRRNGVMPECSPALNW
;
A
#
# COMPACT_ATOMS: atom_id res chain seq x y z
N MET A 1 -76.12 12.36 46.01
CA MET A 1 -76.86 13.04 44.93
C MET A 1 -76.54 14.53 45.00
N PRO A 2 -76.42 15.29 43.89
CA PRO A 2 -75.80 14.95 42.61
C PRO A 2 -74.91 16.09 42.01
N ARG A 3 -74.13 15.72 40.98
CA ARG A 3 -73.76 16.47 39.73
C ARG A 3 -72.72 17.60 39.81
N LEU A 4 -71.56 17.43 39.14
CA LEU A 4 -71.25 17.78 37.71
C LEU A 4 -71.25 19.32 37.55
N ASP A 5 -70.28 20.00 36.94
CA ASP A 5 -69.40 19.60 35.85
C ASP A 5 -68.38 20.73 35.51
N LEU A 6 -67.47 20.41 34.58
CA LEU A 6 -66.83 21.29 33.59
C LEU A 6 -65.64 22.19 33.99
N SER A 7 -64.46 21.64 33.68
CA SER A 7 -63.32 22.35 33.07
C SER A 7 -63.77 23.19 31.85
N PRO A 8 -63.11 24.32 31.49
CA PRO A 8 -61.91 24.21 30.66
C PRO A 8 -60.86 25.35 30.77
N ARG A 9 -59.60 24.95 30.55
CA ARG A 9 -58.60 25.54 29.63
C ARG A 9 -57.95 26.92 29.89
N ARG A 10 -56.61 26.83 29.77
CA ARG A 10 -55.65 27.66 29.02
C ARG A 10 -54.93 28.80 29.75
N GLY A 11 -53.61 28.72 29.72
CA GLY A 11 -52.68 29.81 30.05
C GLY A 11 -51.22 29.34 30.00
N MET A 12 -50.75 28.97 28.81
CA MET A 12 -49.34 28.67 28.51
C MET A 12 -48.45 29.90 28.74
N ALA A 13 -47.35 29.71 29.46
CA ALA A 13 -46.09 30.42 29.22
C ALA A 13 -44.94 29.48 29.59
N ARG A 14 -44.53 28.63 28.65
CA ARG A 14 -43.25 27.89 28.75
C ARG A 14 -42.20 28.72 28.04
N VAL A 15 -41.26 29.22 28.82
CA VAL A 15 -40.01 29.85 28.36
C VAL A 15 -39.22 28.79 27.59
N ALA A 16 -39.03 29.01 26.29
CA ALA A 16 -38.16 28.20 25.46
C ALA A 16 -36.70 28.55 25.81
N ALA A 17 -36.05 27.71 26.63
CA ALA A 17 -34.61 27.70 26.74
C ALA A 17 -34.04 27.01 25.49
N GLY A 18 -33.58 27.80 24.54
CA GLY A 18 -32.88 27.33 23.36
C GLY A 18 -31.57 26.66 23.76
N MET A 19 -31.52 25.33 23.64
CA MET A 19 -30.31 24.54 23.78
C MET A 19 -29.52 24.66 22.48
N LEU A 20 -28.57 25.59 22.43
CA LEU A 20 -27.54 25.65 21.39
C LEU A 20 -26.61 24.44 21.57
N VAL A 21 -26.94 23.34 20.89
CA VAL A 21 -26.01 22.23 20.66
C VAL A 21 -25.01 22.70 19.62
N GLY A 22 -23.89 23.24 20.09
CA GLY A 22 -22.72 23.52 19.25
C GLY A 22 -22.10 22.20 18.81
N THR A 23 -22.41 21.76 17.60
CA THR A 23 -21.71 20.68 16.91
C THR A 23 -20.30 21.17 16.57
N LEU A 24 -19.35 20.89 17.46
CA LEU A 24 -17.93 20.91 17.14
C LEU A 24 -17.64 19.72 16.21
N VAL A 25 -17.87 19.90 14.91
CA VAL A 25 -17.27 19.03 13.90
C VAL A 25 -15.78 19.38 13.88
N ALA A 26 -15.01 18.73 14.76
CA ALA A 26 -13.56 18.75 14.66
C ALA A 26 -13.21 18.21 13.27
N CYS A 27 -12.62 19.05 12.42
CA CYS A 27 -11.96 18.60 11.19
C CYS A 27 -10.73 17.78 11.59
N VAL A 28 -10.95 16.57 12.09
CA VAL A 28 -9.90 15.55 12.13
C VAL A 28 -9.69 15.21 10.66
N GLY A 29 -8.66 15.80 10.05
CA GLY A 29 -8.27 15.44 8.69
C GLY A 29 -8.16 13.92 8.62
N ALA A 30 -8.87 13.30 7.68
CA ALA A 30 -8.79 11.86 7.49
C ALA A 30 -7.31 11.47 7.32
N LYS A 31 -6.82 10.54 8.15
CA LYS A 31 -5.46 10.00 8.00
C LYS A 31 -5.34 9.46 6.58
N ARG A 32 -4.25 9.79 5.87
CA ARG A 32 -4.03 9.36 4.47
C ARG A 32 -2.93 8.31 4.32
N TYR A 33 -2.07 8.20 5.33
CA TYR A 33 -0.91 7.31 5.36
C TYR A 33 -0.40 7.18 6.80
N TYR A 34 0.49 6.21 7.03
CA TYR A 34 1.24 6.04 8.28
C TYR A 34 2.71 6.34 8.06
N LEU A 35 3.37 6.92 9.06
CA LEU A 35 4.84 6.97 9.14
C LEU A 35 5.36 5.63 9.67
N ASN A 36 6.58 5.24 9.30
CA ASN A 36 7.17 3.98 9.76
C ASN A 36 7.25 3.89 11.31
N GLU A 37 7.47 5.02 11.97
CA GLU A 37 7.56 5.13 13.43
C GLU A 37 6.21 4.95 14.14
N GLU A 38 5.09 5.17 13.43
CA GLU A 38 3.75 4.94 13.96
C GLU A 38 3.35 3.46 13.94
N LEU A 39 4.09 2.63 13.21
CA LEU A 39 3.72 1.23 12.98
C LEU A 39 4.23 0.32 14.09
N ARG A 40 3.38 -0.62 14.49
CA ARG A 40 3.81 -1.77 15.30
C ARG A 40 4.87 -2.56 14.53
N ARG A 41 5.88 -3.04 15.27
CA ARG A 41 6.96 -3.86 14.73
C ARG A 41 6.85 -5.28 15.25
N ARG A 42 6.79 -6.26 14.35
CA ARG A 42 6.82 -7.67 14.75
C ARG A 42 8.21 -7.98 15.29
N GLU A 43 8.25 -8.53 16.51
CA GLU A 43 9.50 -8.90 17.21
C GLU A 43 10.48 -7.71 17.38
N GLY A 44 9.97 -6.48 17.42
CA GLY A 44 10.79 -5.27 17.58
C GLY A 44 11.63 -4.88 16.36
N SER A 45 11.56 -5.63 15.26
CA SER A 45 12.36 -5.40 14.07
C SER A 45 11.84 -4.24 13.21
N SER A 46 12.73 -3.32 12.82
CA SER A 46 12.38 -2.20 11.94
C SER A 46 12.06 -2.60 10.50
N PHE A 47 12.46 -3.80 10.06
CA PHE A 47 12.14 -4.34 8.74
C PHE A 47 10.84 -5.16 8.73
N LEU A 48 10.22 -5.35 9.90
CA LEU A 48 8.96 -6.09 10.08
C LEU A 48 7.86 -5.16 10.60
N ALA A 49 7.70 -4.00 9.97
CA ALA A 49 6.56 -3.13 10.25
C ALA A 49 5.25 -3.85 9.86
N VAL A 50 4.23 -3.69 10.70
CA VAL A 50 2.87 -4.18 10.46
C VAL A 50 1.99 -2.98 10.11
N ALA A 51 1.49 -2.92 8.88
CA ALA A 51 0.61 -1.84 8.46
C ALA A 51 -0.86 -2.18 8.76
N PRO A 52 -1.71 -1.21 9.12
CA PRO A 52 -3.14 -1.44 9.21
C PRO A 52 -3.75 -1.78 7.85
N GLY A 53 -4.92 -2.42 7.83
CA GLY A 53 -5.72 -2.65 6.63
C GLY A 53 -7.21 -2.83 6.97
N PRO A 54 -8.12 -2.76 5.97
CA PRO A 54 -7.88 -2.30 4.60
C PRO A 54 -7.73 -0.77 4.50
N TRP A 55 -7.07 -0.31 3.45
CA TRP A 55 -7.00 1.11 3.09
C TRP A 55 -8.33 1.55 2.42
N PRO A 56 -9.12 2.46 3.03
CA PRO A 56 -10.49 2.75 2.56
C PRO A 56 -10.56 3.44 1.19
N GLU A 57 -9.49 4.06 0.73
CA GLU A 57 -9.40 4.71 -0.58
C GLU A 57 -9.32 3.71 -1.74
N VAL A 58 -8.97 2.45 -1.47
CA VAL A 58 -8.89 1.39 -2.47
C VAL A 58 -10.03 0.40 -2.24
N PRO A 59 -10.94 0.21 -3.22
CA PRO A 59 -12.01 -0.77 -3.10
C PRO A 59 -11.47 -2.19 -2.96
N VAL A 60 -12.12 -2.95 -2.09
CA VAL A 60 -11.94 -4.39 -1.98
C VAL A 60 -12.40 -5.08 -3.28
N VAL A 61 -11.68 -6.13 -3.69
CA VAL A 61 -12.03 -6.92 -4.89
C VAL A 61 -12.42 -8.34 -4.51
N ILE A 62 -13.68 -8.68 -4.79
CA ILE A 62 -14.24 -10.02 -4.55
C ILE A 62 -13.91 -10.89 -5.78
N GLU A 63 -12.77 -11.57 -5.75
CA GLU A 63 -12.35 -12.49 -6.80
C GLU A 63 -11.76 -13.77 -6.22
N ASN A 64 -12.31 -14.92 -6.61
CA ASN A 64 -11.82 -16.22 -6.19
C ASN A 64 -10.68 -16.73 -7.09
N GLY A 65 -9.63 -15.92 -7.21
CA GLY A 65 -8.41 -16.22 -7.97
C GLY A 65 -7.19 -16.31 -7.07
N THR A 66 -6.11 -16.91 -7.55
CA THR A 66 -4.80 -16.96 -6.86
C THR A 66 -3.86 -15.83 -7.30
N ARG A 67 -4.21 -15.14 -8.38
CA ARG A 67 -3.51 -13.97 -8.90
C ARG A 67 -4.11 -12.71 -8.31
N VAL A 68 -3.25 -11.77 -7.94
CA VAL A 68 -3.68 -10.43 -7.51
C VAL A 68 -4.45 -9.74 -8.65
N PRO A 69 -5.68 -9.27 -8.43
CA PRO A 69 -6.49 -8.64 -9.47
C PRO A 69 -5.83 -7.38 -10.04
N ASP A 70 -5.81 -7.26 -11.37
CA ASP A 70 -5.18 -6.10 -12.03
C ASP A 70 -5.92 -4.79 -11.68
N ASP A 71 -7.24 -4.80 -11.51
CA ASP A 71 -8.02 -3.63 -11.10
C ASP A 71 -7.68 -3.16 -9.67
N LEU A 72 -7.40 -4.09 -8.75
CA LEU A 72 -6.93 -3.75 -7.39
C LEU A 72 -5.57 -3.05 -7.47
N VAL A 73 -4.65 -3.63 -8.23
CA VAL A 73 -3.29 -3.10 -8.43
C VAL A 73 -3.34 -1.70 -9.05
N LEU A 74 -4.06 -1.53 -10.17
CA LEU A 74 -4.09 -0.26 -10.89
C LEU A 74 -4.76 0.84 -10.08
N THR A 75 -5.83 0.52 -9.35
CA THR A 75 -6.50 1.47 -8.45
C THR A 75 -5.59 1.88 -7.30
N THR A 76 -4.85 0.92 -6.74
CA THR A 76 -3.84 1.17 -5.71
C THR A 76 -2.76 2.11 -6.20
N LEU A 77 -2.10 1.76 -7.31
CA LEU A 77 -1.02 2.54 -7.90
C LEU A 77 -1.47 3.96 -8.25
N THR A 78 -2.68 4.12 -8.79
CA THR A 78 -3.27 5.43 -9.07
C THR A 78 -3.52 6.22 -7.78
N SER A 79 -4.05 5.56 -6.74
CA SER A 79 -4.32 6.20 -5.46
C SER A 79 -3.04 6.65 -4.75
N LEU A 80 -1.95 5.88 -4.84
CA LEU A 80 -0.63 6.27 -4.34
C LEU A 80 -0.13 7.56 -5.00
N MET A 81 -0.24 7.68 -6.33
CA MET A 81 0.17 8.89 -7.07
C MET A 81 -0.62 10.15 -6.67
N GLY A 82 -1.81 9.98 -6.07
CA GLY A 82 -2.64 11.05 -5.51
C GLY A 82 -2.24 11.50 -4.10
N LEU A 83 -1.29 10.83 -3.45
CA LEU A 83 -0.79 11.22 -2.13
C LEU A 83 0.19 12.41 -2.22
N PRO A 84 0.33 13.20 -1.13
CA PRO A 84 1.24 14.35 -1.12
C PRO A 84 2.68 13.96 -1.45
N GLY A 85 3.29 14.64 -2.42
CA GLY A 85 4.68 14.39 -2.81
C GLY A 85 4.94 13.07 -3.56
N ALA A 86 3.90 12.31 -3.91
CA ALA A 86 4.02 11.00 -4.54
C ALA A 86 4.28 11.04 -6.07
N ALA A 87 4.02 12.18 -6.70
CA ALA A 87 4.18 12.40 -8.13
C ALA A 87 4.59 13.85 -8.35
N ASP A 88 5.25 14.13 -9.47
CA ASP A 88 5.62 15.48 -9.90
C ASP A 88 6.41 16.26 -8.84
N ALA A 89 7.20 15.54 -8.03
CA ALA A 89 7.96 16.11 -6.92
C ALA A 89 9.45 16.21 -7.24
N CYS A 90 9.78 16.35 -8.52
CA CYS A 90 11.14 16.60 -8.98
C CYS A 90 11.38 18.08 -9.20
N ASP A 91 12.54 18.57 -8.76
CA ASP A 91 12.97 19.94 -9.00
C ASP A 91 13.22 20.13 -10.51
N PRO A 92 12.54 21.09 -11.16
CA PRO A 92 12.59 21.21 -12.62
C PRO A 92 13.96 21.68 -13.15
N LEU A 93 14.80 22.27 -12.29
CA LEU A 93 16.13 22.76 -12.69
C LEU A 93 17.20 21.67 -12.60
N THR A 94 17.10 20.80 -11.59
CA THR A 94 18.12 19.80 -11.27
C THR A 94 17.70 18.37 -11.61
N GLY A 95 16.41 18.12 -11.83
CA GLY A 95 15.85 16.78 -12.00
C GLY A 95 15.95 15.90 -10.74
N ARG A 96 16.28 16.49 -9.59
CA ARG A 96 16.41 15.78 -8.31
C ARG A 96 15.10 15.81 -7.53
N PRO A 97 14.86 14.84 -6.64
CA PRO A 97 13.73 14.91 -5.72
C PRO A 97 13.74 16.20 -4.89
N ARG A 98 12.59 16.89 -4.82
CA ARG A 98 12.34 18.00 -3.89
C ARG A 98 12.26 17.48 -2.46
N ALA A 99 12.30 18.39 -1.48
CA ALA A 99 12.20 18.03 -0.06
C ALA A 99 10.86 17.37 0.33
N ASP A 100 9.79 17.59 -0.45
CA ASP A 100 8.48 16.96 -0.23
C ASP A 100 8.32 15.63 -0.98
N ALA A 101 9.28 15.24 -1.82
CA ALA A 101 9.22 14.02 -2.62
C ALA A 101 9.18 12.79 -1.72
N THR A 102 8.19 11.93 -1.96
CA THR A 102 7.81 10.87 -1.02
C THR A 102 7.51 9.58 -1.78
N GLU A 103 8.05 8.48 -1.28
CA GLU A 103 7.65 7.12 -1.66
C GLU A 103 6.64 6.58 -0.64
N TYR A 104 5.59 5.96 -1.14
CA TYR A 104 4.57 5.28 -0.35
C TYR A 104 4.58 3.80 -0.70
N CYS A 105 4.49 2.95 0.33
CA CYS A 105 4.49 1.50 0.19
C CYS A 105 3.21 0.91 0.74
N VAL A 106 2.67 -0.09 0.04
CA VAL A 106 1.55 -0.91 0.53
C VAL A 106 1.84 -2.39 0.33
N ALA A 107 1.25 -3.23 1.17
CA ALA A 107 1.15 -4.67 0.94
C ALA A 107 -0.19 -5.00 0.27
N LEU A 108 -0.14 -5.91 -0.70
CA LEU A 108 -1.33 -6.51 -1.29
C LEU A 108 -1.55 -7.86 -0.61
N TYR A 109 -2.73 -8.06 -0.05
CA TYR A 109 -3.03 -9.24 0.76
C TYR A 109 -4.43 -9.77 0.43
N ARG A 110 -4.68 -11.01 0.88
CA ARG A 110 -5.95 -11.68 0.65
C ARG A 110 -6.54 -12.16 1.97
N THR A 111 -7.83 -11.93 2.15
CA THR A 111 -8.63 -12.52 3.22
C THR A 111 -9.28 -13.83 2.71
N PRO A 112 -9.99 -14.58 3.55
CA PRO A 112 -10.83 -15.68 3.05
C PRO A 112 -11.89 -15.24 2.03
N GLU A 113 -12.26 -13.96 2.02
CA GLU A 113 -13.42 -13.44 1.27
C GLU A 113 -13.02 -12.67 0.02
N ASP A 114 -11.89 -11.96 0.06
CA ASP A 114 -11.60 -10.91 -0.91
C ASP A 114 -10.11 -10.50 -0.95
N TRP A 115 -9.77 -9.63 -1.90
CA TRP A 115 -8.47 -9.00 -2.02
C TRP A 115 -8.50 -7.57 -1.49
N ARG A 116 -7.44 -7.21 -0.75
CA ARG A 116 -7.32 -5.95 -0.02
C ARG A 116 -5.91 -5.39 -0.11
N VAL A 117 -5.76 -4.15 0.35
CA VAL A 117 -4.50 -3.40 0.34
C VAL A 117 -4.31 -2.72 1.68
N SER A 118 -3.10 -2.80 2.22
CA SER A 118 -2.76 -2.15 3.48
C SER A 118 -2.78 -0.64 3.34
N TRP A 119 -2.87 0.06 4.45
CA TRP A 119 -2.62 1.50 4.50
C TRP A 119 -1.22 1.83 3.95
N PRO A 120 -1.05 2.96 3.24
CA PRO A 120 0.23 3.38 2.71
C PRO A 120 1.19 3.81 3.82
N VAL A 121 2.40 3.29 3.76
CA VAL A 121 3.51 3.64 4.63
C VAL A 121 4.39 4.67 3.92
N ARG A 122 4.50 5.85 4.52
CA ARG A 122 5.25 6.98 3.98
C ARG A 122 6.73 6.86 4.30
N ASN A 123 7.57 7.00 3.27
CA ASN A 123 9.02 7.16 3.38
C ASN A 123 9.45 8.42 2.63
N VAL A 124 10.14 9.33 3.33
CA VAL A 124 10.69 10.55 2.70
C VAL A 124 12.07 10.23 2.14
N LEU A 125 12.33 10.67 0.90
CA LEU A 125 13.50 10.28 0.14
C LEU A 125 14.85 10.76 0.73
N ASP A 126 14.85 11.76 1.60
CA ASP A 126 16.05 12.25 2.29
C ASP A 126 16.46 11.38 3.49
N VAL A 127 15.57 10.53 4.00
CA VAL A 127 15.82 9.66 5.17
C VAL A 127 16.26 8.25 4.74
N SER A 128 17.32 8.15 3.93
CA SER A 128 18.11 6.92 3.66
C SER A 128 17.38 5.60 3.29
N LYS A 129 16.07 5.60 3.06
CA LYS A 129 15.28 4.38 2.91
C LYS A 129 14.35 4.51 1.72
N ALA A 130 14.66 3.76 0.67
CA ALA A 130 13.68 3.39 -0.35
C ALA A 130 12.49 2.70 0.31
N CYS A 131 11.41 2.56 -0.45
CA CYS A 131 10.22 1.86 -0.04
C CYS A 131 10.51 0.52 0.69
N TRP A 132 10.12 0.45 1.98
CA TRP A 132 10.06 -0.80 2.74
C TRP A 132 8.60 -1.19 2.93
N PRO A 133 8.10 -2.19 2.18
CA PRO A 133 6.76 -2.70 2.38
C PRO A 133 6.58 -3.25 3.81
N PRO A 134 5.33 -3.26 4.33
CA PRO A 134 5.05 -3.79 5.66
C PRO A 134 5.12 -5.33 5.68
N PHE A 135 6.33 -5.87 5.53
CA PHE A 135 6.59 -7.31 5.51
C PHE A 135 6.43 -7.98 6.88
N GLY A 136 6.20 -7.20 7.95
CA GLY A 136 5.75 -7.75 9.24
C GLY A 136 4.30 -8.24 9.20
N GLY A 137 3.55 -7.90 8.15
CA GLY A 137 2.17 -8.29 7.92
C GLY A 137 1.23 -7.09 7.77
N VAL A 138 -0.05 -7.40 7.66
CA VAL A 138 -1.13 -6.41 7.67
C VAL A 138 -2.04 -6.72 8.85
N ASP A 139 -2.29 -5.73 9.69
CA ASP A 139 -3.28 -5.79 10.78
C ASP A 139 -4.65 -5.42 10.20
N ASP A 140 -5.34 -6.41 9.64
CA ASP A 140 -6.65 -6.19 9.01
C ASP A 140 -7.72 -6.03 10.09
N ALA A 141 -8.58 -5.03 9.92
CA ALA A 141 -9.63 -4.68 10.86
C ALA A 141 -10.63 -5.81 11.15
N ASP A 142 -10.83 -6.72 10.19
CA ASP A 142 -11.83 -7.80 10.28
C ASP A 142 -11.18 -9.18 10.53
N PHE A 143 -9.97 -9.40 9.99
CA PHE A 143 -9.33 -10.73 9.97
C PHE A 143 -8.01 -10.83 10.76
N GLY A 144 -7.55 -9.74 11.37
CA GLY A 144 -6.33 -9.72 12.20
C GLY A 144 -5.03 -9.75 11.39
N ASP A 145 -3.93 -10.16 12.05
CA ASP A 145 -2.57 -9.84 11.59
C ASP A 145 -1.78 -10.97 10.90
N ASP A 146 -2.40 -12.12 10.66
CA ASP A 146 -1.76 -13.32 10.11
C ASP A 146 -2.28 -13.71 8.72
N LEU A 147 -2.42 -12.70 7.86
CA LEU A 147 -2.88 -12.83 6.48
C LEU A 147 -1.72 -12.98 5.47
N PRO A 148 -1.93 -13.73 4.38
CA PRO A 148 -0.91 -13.88 3.35
C PRO A 148 -0.72 -12.59 2.55
N VAL A 149 0.53 -12.12 2.50
CA VAL A 149 0.96 -10.99 1.67
C VAL A 149 1.46 -11.51 0.33
N PHE A 150 0.87 -11.04 -0.77
CA PHE A 150 1.15 -11.48 -2.15
C PHE A 150 2.17 -10.60 -2.89
N GLY A 151 2.69 -9.59 -2.22
CA GLY A 151 3.60 -8.64 -2.82
C GLY A 151 3.37 -7.24 -2.29
N TYR A 152 3.90 -6.27 -3.03
CA TYR A 152 3.87 -4.88 -2.62
C TYR A 152 3.80 -3.93 -3.81
N ALA A 153 3.18 -2.77 -3.59
CA ALA A 153 3.13 -1.70 -4.57
C ALA A 153 3.71 -0.42 -3.97
N HIS A 154 4.35 0.38 -4.82
CA HIS A 154 4.82 1.71 -4.46
C HIS A 154 4.79 2.69 -5.62
N ASN A 155 5.14 3.95 -5.35
CA ASN A 155 5.36 5.00 -6.34
C ASN A 155 6.81 5.49 -6.33
N HIS A 156 7.26 6.03 -7.47
CA HIS A 156 8.47 6.86 -7.55
C HIS A 156 8.10 8.30 -7.90
N PRO A 157 8.42 9.28 -7.04
CA PRO A 157 7.87 10.64 -7.15
C PRO A 157 8.50 11.51 -8.23
N CYS A 158 9.55 11.02 -8.87
CA CYS A 158 10.39 11.73 -9.82
C CYS A 158 10.40 11.11 -11.23
N GLY A 159 9.45 10.21 -11.53
CA GLY A 159 9.44 9.56 -12.84
C GLY A 159 10.53 8.49 -13.03
N ALA A 160 11.25 8.13 -11.96
CA ALA A 160 12.29 7.12 -12.01
C ALA A 160 11.70 5.70 -12.17
N GLY A 161 12.42 4.84 -12.89
CA GLY A 161 12.12 3.41 -12.99
C GLY A 161 12.41 2.64 -11.71
N ALA A 162 12.14 1.33 -11.70
CA ALA A 162 12.48 0.50 -10.56
C ALA A 162 14.00 0.48 -10.33
N SER A 163 14.40 0.58 -9.07
CA SER A 163 15.78 0.48 -8.60
C SER A 163 16.19 -0.97 -8.37
N SER A 164 17.49 -1.20 -8.18
CA SER A 164 18.02 -2.52 -7.78
C SER A 164 17.44 -2.97 -6.43
N GLN A 165 17.17 -2.04 -5.51
CA GLN A 165 16.57 -2.33 -4.21
C GLN A 165 15.11 -2.82 -4.33
N ASP A 166 14.37 -2.31 -5.33
CA ASP A 166 12.99 -2.75 -5.59
C ASP A 166 12.98 -4.20 -6.10
N LEU A 167 13.94 -4.56 -6.96
CA LEU A 167 14.06 -5.94 -7.46
C LEU A 167 14.49 -6.94 -6.38
N GLU A 168 15.03 -6.47 -5.25
CA GLU A 168 15.47 -7.29 -4.11
C GLU A 168 14.45 -7.32 -2.95
N SER A 169 13.40 -6.50 -3.01
CA SER A 169 12.42 -6.41 -1.94
C SER A 169 11.32 -7.46 -2.12
N TRP A 170 11.26 -8.41 -1.19
CA TRP A 170 10.32 -9.52 -1.23
C TRP A 170 9.74 -9.81 0.16
N PRO A 171 8.53 -10.42 0.25
CA PRO A 171 7.97 -10.89 1.52
C PRO A 171 8.95 -11.69 2.36
N ARG A 172 8.72 -11.71 3.66
CA ARG A 172 9.53 -12.49 4.62
C ARG A 172 8.61 -13.43 5.37
N LEU A 173 9.10 -14.63 5.65
CA LEU A 173 8.42 -15.58 6.52
C LEU A 173 9.30 -15.93 7.71
N LYS A 174 8.66 -16.29 8.83
CA LYS A 174 9.35 -16.86 9.98
C LYS A 174 9.77 -18.30 9.68
N ALA A 175 11.05 -18.61 9.88
CA ALA A 175 11.64 -19.93 9.68
C ALA A 175 12.10 -20.49 11.03
N GLY A 176 11.16 -21.13 11.76
CA GLY A 176 11.43 -21.65 13.11
C GLY A 176 11.71 -20.57 14.14
N GLU A 177 12.47 -20.90 15.18
CA GLU A 177 12.94 -19.95 16.19
C GLU A 177 14.15 -19.13 15.72
N GLU A 178 14.80 -19.56 14.62
CA GLU A 178 16.12 -19.08 14.20
C GLU A 178 16.11 -17.84 13.28
N GLY A 179 14.93 -17.37 12.84
CA GLY A 179 14.82 -16.04 12.21
C GLY A 179 13.83 -15.93 11.06
N TRP A 180 14.02 -14.89 10.23
CA TRP A 180 13.16 -14.54 9.11
C TRP A 180 13.89 -14.72 7.78
N VAL A 181 13.26 -15.44 6.84
CA VAL A 181 13.82 -15.72 5.53
C VAL A 181 13.03 -14.95 4.47
N LEU A 182 13.76 -14.33 3.53
CA LEU A 182 13.18 -13.69 2.37
C LEU A 182 12.61 -14.75 1.42
N VAL A 183 11.35 -14.56 1.02
CA VAL A 183 10.66 -15.41 0.06
C VAL A 183 9.96 -14.59 -1.00
N ALA A 184 10.21 -14.96 -2.25
CA ALA A 184 9.47 -14.42 -3.38
C ALA A 184 8.14 -15.15 -3.63
N TYR A 185 7.51 -15.61 -2.54
CA TYR A 185 6.22 -16.28 -2.54
C TYR A 185 5.30 -15.60 -1.54
N ALA A 186 4.00 -15.67 -1.82
CA ALA A 186 2.99 -15.17 -0.93
C ALA A 186 3.01 -15.95 0.39
N ALA A 187 3.12 -15.23 1.51
CA ALA A 187 3.32 -15.83 2.82
C ALA A 187 2.62 -15.06 3.93
N THR A 188 2.16 -15.79 4.95
CA THR A 188 1.74 -15.19 6.23
C THR A 188 2.95 -14.90 7.11
N PRO A 189 2.86 -13.90 8.02
CA PRO A 189 3.91 -13.65 9.00
C PRO A 189 4.24 -14.88 9.87
N SER A 190 3.27 -15.73 10.17
CA SER A 190 3.49 -16.97 10.94
C SER A 190 4.29 -18.06 10.21
N GLY A 191 4.63 -17.88 8.93
CA GLY A 191 5.44 -18.84 8.18
C GLY A 191 4.69 -19.70 7.17
N ARG A 192 3.39 -19.46 6.94
CA ARG A 192 2.60 -20.28 6.01
C ARG A 192 2.66 -19.71 4.60
N LEU A 193 3.04 -20.54 3.63
CA LEU A 193 2.95 -20.18 2.21
C LEU A 193 1.50 -20.28 1.72
N ALA A 194 1.04 -19.26 1.00
CA ALA A 194 -0.20 -19.34 0.26
C ALA A 194 -0.02 -20.25 -0.96
N ARG A 195 -1.03 -21.09 -1.23
CA ARG A 195 -0.97 -22.13 -2.26
C ARG A 195 -2.15 -22.04 -3.21
N ASP A 196 -1.92 -22.39 -4.48
CA ASP A 196 -2.98 -22.51 -5.48
C ASP A 196 -3.81 -23.79 -5.28
N SER A 197 -4.82 -24.01 -6.12
CA SER A 197 -5.68 -25.20 -6.06
C SER A 197 -4.95 -26.52 -6.33
N ARG A 198 -3.72 -26.47 -6.85
CA ARG A 198 -2.85 -27.63 -7.06
C ARG A 198 -1.86 -27.83 -5.90
N GLY A 199 -1.89 -26.96 -4.89
CA GLY A 199 -0.98 -26.99 -3.77
C GLY A 199 0.36 -26.28 -4.03
N GLU A 200 0.53 -25.61 -5.16
CA GLU A 200 1.79 -24.94 -5.50
C GLU A 200 1.90 -23.57 -4.81
N PRO A 201 3.08 -23.17 -4.28
CA PRO A 201 3.30 -21.85 -3.72
C PRO A 201 2.99 -20.73 -4.73
N ILE A 202 2.22 -19.74 -4.31
CA ILE A 202 1.86 -18.61 -5.17
C ILE A 202 3.02 -17.60 -5.20
N PRO A 203 3.56 -17.21 -6.36
CA PRO A 203 4.64 -16.23 -6.43
C PRO A 203 4.20 -14.84 -5.96
N ALA A 204 5.10 -14.15 -5.27
CA ALA A 204 4.94 -12.74 -4.95
C ALA A 204 5.35 -11.85 -6.12
N TRP A 205 4.83 -10.63 -6.15
CA TRP A 205 5.11 -9.64 -7.19
C TRP A 205 5.41 -8.26 -6.60
N GLY A 206 6.21 -7.48 -7.31
CA GLY A 206 6.39 -6.05 -7.05
C GLY A 206 5.67 -5.21 -8.10
N TRP A 207 5.14 -4.05 -7.70
CA TRP A 207 4.46 -3.10 -8.58
C TRP A 207 4.95 -1.67 -8.34
N LEU A 208 5.07 -0.90 -9.42
CA LEU A 208 5.53 0.48 -9.41
C LEU A 208 4.58 1.39 -10.20
N ALA A 209 4.26 2.55 -9.63
CA ALA A 209 3.73 3.70 -10.34
C ALA A 209 4.82 4.76 -10.50
N THR A 210 5.00 5.27 -11.71
CA THR A 210 5.96 6.33 -11.98
C THR A 210 5.47 7.25 -13.09
N GLY A 211 6.21 8.31 -13.39
CA GLY A 211 5.86 9.33 -14.38
C GLY A 211 5.04 10.48 -13.80
N HIS A 212 4.35 11.20 -14.68
CA HIS A 212 3.50 12.34 -14.30
C HIS A 212 2.16 11.86 -13.77
N ARG A 213 1.53 12.59 -12.84
CA ARG A 213 0.21 12.19 -12.29
C ARG A 213 -0.85 12.01 -13.38
N ASP A 214 -0.84 12.87 -14.39
CA ASP A 214 -1.81 12.83 -15.50
C ASP A 214 -1.44 11.82 -16.60
N ALA A 215 -0.25 11.24 -16.55
CA ALA A 215 0.24 10.24 -17.50
C ALA A 215 1.09 9.18 -16.79
N PRO A 216 0.51 8.43 -15.83
CA PRO A 216 1.26 7.48 -15.03
C PRO A 216 1.68 6.28 -15.88
N ARG A 217 2.84 5.73 -15.56
CA ARG A 217 3.35 4.47 -16.10
C ARG A 217 3.36 3.45 -14.97
N PHE A 218 2.82 2.27 -15.26
CA PHE A 218 2.72 1.19 -14.30
C PHE A 218 3.58 0.01 -14.72
N TYR A 219 4.37 -0.50 -13.78
CA TYR A 219 5.25 -1.63 -13.98
C TYR A 219 4.98 -2.71 -12.93
N LYS A 220 5.31 -3.96 -13.28
CA LYS A 220 5.38 -5.07 -12.33
C LYS A 220 6.56 -5.98 -12.63
N TRP A 221 7.02 -6.71 -11.63
CA TRP A 221 8.08 -7.70 -11.79
C TRP A 221 7.92 -8.90 -10.88
N ASN A 222 8.52 -10.01 -11.31
CA ASN A 222 8.61 -11.24 -10.54
C ASN A 222 10.05 -11.49 -10.06
N GLN A 223 10.24 -12.56 -9.29
CA GLN A 223 11.55 -12.97 -8.77
C GLN A 223 12.60 -13.22 -9.85
N ALA A 224 12.18 -13.67 -11.04
CA ALA A 224 13.10 -13.92 -12.15
C ALA A 224 13.60 -12.62 -12.80
N GLY A 225 13.14 -11.46 -12.32
CA GLY A 225 13.48 -10.15 -12.86
C GLY A 225 12.69 -9.81 -14.12
N ALA A 226 11.69 -10.60 -14.50
CA ALA A 226 10.86 -10.29 -15.67
C ALA A 226 9.99 -9.07 -15.36
N VAL A 227 10.23 -7.97 -16.05
CA VAL A 227 9.53 -6.70 -15.91
C VAL A 227 8.47 -6.57 -17.00
N PHE A 228 7.28 -6.13 -16.59
CA PHE A 228 6.14 -5.90 -17.47
C PHE A 228 5.64 -4.47 -17.29
N ARG A 229 5.11 -3.87 -18.36
CA ARG A 229 4.46 -2.57 -18.34
C ARG A 229 2.97 -2.74 -18.63
N TRP A 230 2.12 -1.99 -17.93
CA TRP A 230 0.71 -1.91 -18.27
C TRP A 230 0.51 -1.07 -19.53
N MET A 231 -0.15 -1.64 -20.54
CA MET A 231 -0.39 -1.01 -21.84
C MET A 231 -1.86 -0.63 -22.06
N GLY A 232 -2.69 -0.73 -21.01
CA GLY A 232 -4.14 -0.49 -21.09
C GLY A 232 -4.96 -1.77 -21.06
N ARG A 233 -6.29 -1.65 -20.96
CA ARG A 233 -7.19 -2.79 -20.74
C ARG A 233 -7.16 -3.84 -21.86
N GLU A 234 -6.93 -3.43 -23.10
CA GLU A 234 -6.91 -4.34 -24.26
C GLU A 234 -5.63 -5.18 -24.31
N SER A 235 -4.49 -4.60 -23.93
CA SER A 235 -3.17 -5.26 -24.01
C SER A 235 -2.70 -5.86 -22.68
N GLY A 236 -3.21 -5.35 -21.56
CA GLY A 236 -2.83 -5.76 -20.23
C GLY A 236 -1.36 -5.49 -19.91
N TRP A 237 -0.74 -6.42 -19.20
CA TRP A 237 0.68 -6.38 -18.84
C TRP A 237 1.54 -6.99 -19.96
N THR A 238 2.37 -6.16 -20.59
CA THR A 238 3.27 -6.59 -21.66
C THR A 238 4.70 -6.67 -21.15
N PHE A 239 5.37 -7.79 -21.40
CA PHE A 239 6.78 -7.98 -21.06
C PHE A 239 7.65 -6.90 -21.71
N GLN A 240 8.62 -6.38 -20.97
CA GLN A 240 9.53 -5.33 -21.43
C GLN A 240 10.99 -5.79 -21.41
N ALA A 241 11.44 -6.35 -20.29
CA ALA A 241 12.83 -6.72 -20.09
C ALA A 241 12.99 -7.73 -18.95
N THR A 242 14.14 -8.39 -18.90
CA THR A 242 14.62 -9.08 -17.71
C THR A 242 15.67 -8.21 -17.04
N CYS A 243 15.43 -7.81 -15.79
CA CYS A 243 16.30 -6.94 -15.03
C CYS A 243 16.96 -7.68 -13.86
N ARG A 244 18.21 -7.36 -13.58
CA ARG A 244 18.96 -7.87 -12.43
C ARG A 244 19.47 -6.70 -11.59
N PRO A 245 19.43 -6.79 -10.25
CA PRO A 245 20.06 -5.81 -9.39
C PRO A 245 21.52 -5.59 -9.81
N ALA A 246 21.93 -4.35 -9.97
CA ALA A 246 23.33 -4.04 -10.26
C ALA A 246 24.20 -4.44 -9.06
N SER A 247 25.35 -5.08 -9.30
CA SER A 247 26.23 -5.51 -8.21
C SER A 247 26.63 -4.32 -7.34
N SER A 248 26.29 -4.39 -6.04
CA SER A 248 26.52 -3.29 -5.12
C SER A 248 28.01 -3.14 -4.84
N ASN A 249 28.66 -2.12 -5.40
CA ASN A 249 29.78 -1.53 -4.69
C ASN A 249 29.19 -0.91 -3.40
N ILE A 250 29.70 -1.34 -2.24
CA ILE A 250 29.16 -1.04 -0.88
C ILE A 250 28.88 0.45 -0.65
N LEU A 251 29.52 1.34 -1.43
CA LEU A 251 29.42 2.80 -1.35
C LEU A 251 28.21 3.43 -2.08
N ARG A 252 27.41 2.68 -2.85
CA ARG A 252 26.21 3.18 -3.55
C ARG A 252 25.05 2.19 -3.45
N ARG A 253 24.28 2.24 -2.36
CA ARG A 253 23.14 1.32 -2.16
C ARG A 253 21.79 1.87 -2.61
N ASN A 254 21.57 3.18 -2.57
CA ASN A 254 20.23 3.74 -2.78
C ASN A 254 20.07 4.27 -4.20
N GLY A 255 18.97 3.90 -4.87
CA GLY A 255 18.59 4.43 -6.18
C GLY A 255 19.45 4.00 -7.36
N VAL A 256 20.22 2.91 -7.24
CA VAL A 256 21.01 2.37 -8.36
C VAL A 256 20.10 1.65 -9.34
N MET A 257 20.13 2.06 -10.60
CA MET A 257 19.34 1.42 -11.65
C MET A 257 19.80 -0.03 -11.88
N PRO A 258 18.87 -0.98 -12.06
CA PRO A 258 19.19 -2.36 -12.39
C PRO A 258 19.70 -2.50 -13.82
N GLU A 259 20.40 -3.60 -14.08
CA GLU A 259 20.84 -3.99 -15.41
C GLU A 259 19.72 -4.77 -16.12
N CYS A 260 19.17 -4.21 -17.20
CA CYS A 260 18.04 -4.80 -17.93
C CYS A 260 18.44 -5.25 -19.34
N SER A 261 17.91 -6.40 -19.76
CA SER A 261 18.04 -6.92 -21.13
C SER A 261 16.67 -7.32 -21.70
N PRO A 262 16.23 -6.72 -22.83
CA PRO A 262 16.82 -5.54 -23.47
C PRO A 262 16.84 -4.32 -22.54
N ALA A 263 17.59 -3.28 -22.93
CA ALA A 263 17.61 -2.03 -22.18
C ALA A 263 16.19 -1.47 -22.05
N LEU A 264 15.77 -1.21 -20.81
CA LEU A 264 14.43 -0.76 -20.50
C LEU A 264 14.37 0.76 -20.43
N ASN A 265 13.45 1.36 -21.18
CA ASN A 265 13.07 2.76 -21.01
C ASN A 265 11.86 2.86 -20.07
N TRP A 266 12.08 3.48 -18.92
CA TRP A 266 11.15 3.53 -17.79
C TRP A 266 10.13 4.67 -17.87
#